data_AF-A0A6I1JUE3-F1
#
_entry.id   AF-A0A6I1JUE3-F1
#
_cell.length_a   1.000
_cell.length_b   1.000
_cell.length_c   1.000
_cell.angle_alpha   90.00
_cell.angle_beta   90.00
_cell.angle_gamma   90.00
#
_symmetry.space_group_name_H-M   'P 1'
#
loop_
_entity.id
_entity.type
_entity.pdbx_description
1 polymer ?
#
loop_
_entity_poly.entity_id
_entity_poly.type
_entity_poly.pdbx_seq_one_letter_code
_entity_poly.pdbx_strand_id
1 'polypeptide(L)'
;MTRIAVQSLECGAADAARLAVRLGVPAHTVDVHRFPDGELRVTVGPAAPTTILYASLDQPNDKLITLLFAAEALRRGGARRLVLVAPYLCYMRQDTAFSPGEAISQTVIGRLLAGAFDRVVTVDAHLHRTPSLDAILPGIESLNLSAVPAIAEGLTAAGYDPRTIVVGPDAESEPWARDLGSRLGVDHMVASKTRQGDRSVAITLPDAGAISGRPVILFDDIVSSGGTIIACAKALLAVGATRVEVIVTHALFLRAILGDFAQAGISSVRSTSSVPHPTNAIPLDGLLASALAGELDRKD
;
A
#
# COMPACT_ATOMS: atom_id res chain seq x y z
N MET A 1 -29.22 -17.34 1.34
CA MET A 1 -27.84 -17.38 0.83
C MET A 1 -27.29 -15.97 0.85
N THR A 2 -26.11 -15.75 1.41
CA THR A 2 -25.51 -14.42 1.46
C THR A 2 -25.12 -13.98 0.04
N ARG A 3 -25.47 -12.75 -0.35
CA ARG A 3 -25.19 -12.24 -1.70
C ARG A 3 -23.72 -11.86 -1.90
N ILE A 4 -23.03 -11.57 -0.79
CA ILE A 4 -21.65 -11.11 -0.77
C ILE A 4 -20.87 -11.89 0.28
N ALA A 5 -19.64 -12.25 -0.04
CA ALA A 5 -18.68 -12.84 0.89
C ALA A 5 -17.28 -12.27 0.66
N VAL A 6 -16.51 -12.15 1.73
CA VAL A 6 -15.08 -11.84 1.68
C VAL A 6 -14.32 -13.16 1.77
N GLN A 7 -13.34 -13.33 0.89
CA GLN A 7 -12.31 -14.35 1.00
C GLN A 7 -10.96 -13.67 1.14
N SER A 8 -10.01 -14.30 1.81
CA SER A 8 -8.69 -13.70 2.03
C SER A 8 -7.57 -14.74 1.98
N LEU A 9 -6.39 -14.30 1.57
CA LEU A 9 -5.18 -15.09 1.81
C LEU A 9 -4.75 -14.94 3.28
N GLU A 10 -4.09 -15.97 3.83
CA GLU A 10 -3.70 -16.05 5.25
C GLU A 10 -2.99 -14.78 5.75
N CYS A 11 -2.04 -14.24 4.97
CA CYS A 11 -1.27 -13.07 5.38
C CYS A 11 -2.12 -11.81 5.64
N GLY A 12 -3.28 -11.70 4.99
CA GLY A 12 -4.20 -10.57 5.14
C GLY A 12 -5.47 -10.91 5.91
N ALA A 13 -5.58 -12.11 6.50
CA ALA A 13 -6.82 -12.60 7.08
C ALA A 13 -7.35 -11.70 8.21
N ALA A 14 -6.45 -11.16 9.05
CA ALA A 14 -6.83 -10.25 10.14
C ALA A 14 -7.44 -8.94 9.61
N ASP A 15 -6.86 -8.34 8.56
CA ASP A 15 -7.36 -7.10 7.96
C ASP A 15 -8.65 -7.33 7.18
N ALA A 16 -8.72 -8.45 6.46
CA ALA A 16 -9.91 -8.89 5.75
C ALA A 16 -11.08 -9.17 6.70
N ALA A 17 -10.82 -9.74 7.88
CA ALA A 17 -11.84 -9.96 8.91
C ALA A 17 -12.39 -8.62 9.43
N ARG A 18 -11.54 -7.62 9.69
CA ARG A 18 -12.00 -6.28 10.08
C ARG A 18 -12.84 -5.63 8.98
N LEU A 19 -12.41 -5.76 7.73
CA LEU A 19 -13.17 -5.28 6.56
C LEU A 19 -14.55 -5.96 6.47
N ALA A 20 -14.59 -7.28 6.61
CA ALA A 20 -15.83 -8.06 6.55
C ALA A 20 -16.81 -7.68 7.67
N VAL A 21 -16.32 -7.43 8.89
CA VAL A 21 -17.12 -6.91 10.01
C VAL A 21 -17.73 -5.56 9.67
N ARG A 22 -16.96 -4.64 9.06
CA ARG A 22 -17.49 -3.33 8.63
C ARG A 22 -18.54 -3.42 7.54
N LEU A 23 -18.38 -4.37 6.62
CA LEU A 23 -19.32 -4.61 5.53
C LEU A 23 -20.54 -5.44 5.96
N GLY A 24 -20.51 -6.07 7.15
CA GLY A 24 -21.58 -6.96 7.62
C GLY A 24 -21.71 -8.25 6.81
N VAL A 25 -20.60 -8.78 6.30
CA VAL A 25 -20.56 -9.96 5.41
C VAL A 25 -19.70 -11.09 6.00
N PRO A 26 -19.93 -12.37 5.63
CA PRO A 26 -19.09 -13.48 6.05
C PRO A 26 -17.69 -13.37 5.45
N ALA A 27 -16.70 -13.86 6.21
CA ALA A 27 -15.31 -13.95 5.80
C ALA A 27 -14.83 -15.40 5.83
N HIS A 28 -14.03 -15.79 4.83
CA HIS A 28 -13.36 -17.07 4.76
C HIS A 28 -11.87 -16.87 4.44
N THR A 29 -11.02 -17.72 5.00
CA THR A 29 -9.61 -17.76 4.60
C THR A 29 -9.43 -18.85 3.56
N VAL A 30 -8.70 -18.54 2.49
CA VAL A 30 -8.32 -19.48 1.44
C VAL A 30 -7.23 -20.39 1.98
N ASP A 31 -7.46 -21.69 1.96
CA ASP A 31 -6.46 -22.69 2.34
C ASP A 31 -5.50 -22.92 1.18
N VAL A 32 -4.20 -22.88 1.47
CA VAL A 32 -3.12 -23.04 0.49
C VAL A 32 -2.20 -24.15 0.98
N HIS A 33 -2.29 -25.30 0.31
CA HIS A 33 -1.39 -26.42 0.52
C HIS A 33 -0.26 -26.37 -0.51
N ARG A 34 0.99 -26.52 -0.04
CA ARG A 34 2.16 -26.64 -0.92
C ARG A 34 2.62 -28.08 -0.99
N PHE A 35 2.70 -28.62 -2.20
CA PHE A 35 3.26 -29.94 -2.46
C PHE A 35 4.80 -29.95 -2.30
N PRO A 36 5.43 -31.12 -2.14
CA PRO A 36 6.89 -31.22 -1.96
C PRO A 36 7.74 -30.62 -3.10
N ASP A 37 7.20 -30.53 -4.31
CA ASP A 37 7.83 -29.93 -5.49
C ASP A 37 7.61 -28.41 -5.61
N GLY A 38 6.79 -27.83 -4.74
CA GLY A 38 6.51 -26.40 -4.68
C GLY A 38 5.20 -25.98 -5.35
N GLU A 39 4.47 -26.88 -6.02
CA GLU A 39 3.15 -26.58 -6.58
C GLU A 39 2.12 -26.27 -5.48
N LEU A 40 1.06 -25.54 -5.87
CA LEU A 40 0.03 -25.06 -4.95
C LEU A 40 -1.31 -25.76 -5.21
N ARG A 41 -1.93 -26.26 -4.13
CA ARG A 41 -3.36 -26.61 -4.11
C ARG A 41 -4.12 -25.57 -3.29
N VAL A 42 -5.09 -24.93 -3.93
CA VAL A 42 -5.86 -23.82 -3.34
C VAL A 42 -7.29 -24.27 -3.11
N THR A 43 -7.80 -24.05 -1.89
CA THR A 43 -9.19 -24.37 -1.51
C THR A 43 -9.86 -23.12 -0.97
N VAL A 44 -10.88 -22.65 -1.68
CA VAL A 44 -11.66 -21.46 -1.32
C VAL A 44 -12.85 -21.82 -0.43
N GLY A 45 -13.34 -20.86 0.34
CA GLY A 45 -14.62 -20.99 1.04
C GLY A 45 -15.82 -20.97 0.06
N PRO A 46 -17.06 -21.07 0.57
CA PRO A 46 -18.26 -20.95 -0.26
C PRO A 46 -18.26 -19.65 -1.08
N ALA A 47 -18.51 -19.77 -2.39
CA ALA A 47 -18.68 -18.60 -3.26
C ALA A 47 -20.04 -17.93 -3.01
N ALA A 48 -20.05 -16.60 -3.11
CA ALA A 48 -21.27 -15.79 -3.19
C ALA A 48 -21.38 -15.16 -4.58
N PRO A 49 -22.58 -14.76 -5.04
CA PRO A 49 -22.76 -14.10 -6.34
C PRO A 49 -21.75 -12.97 -6.60
N THR A 50 -21.50 -12.13 -5.59
CA THR A 50 -20.37 -11.21 -5.56
C THR A 50 -19.38 -11.68 -4.49
N THR A 51 -18.16 -12.01 -4.87
CA THR A 51 -17.11 -12.40 -3.92
C THR A 51 -15.96 -11.40 -3.97
N ILE A 52 -15.59 -10.88 -2.80
CA ILE A 52 -14.45 -9.98 -2.62
C ILE A 52 -13.26 -10.82 -2.18
N LEU A 53 -12.17 -10.82 -2.93
CA LEU A 53 -10.94 -11.50 -2.59
C LEU A 53 -9.92 -10.47 -2.08
N TYR A 54 -9.52 -10.59 -0.82
CA TYR A 54 -8.58 -9.68 -0.16
C TYR A 54 -7.19 -10.29 -0.13
N ALA A 55 -6.21 -9.60 -0.71
CA ALA A 55 -4.80 -10.01 -0.68
C ALA A 55 -3.85 -8.82 -0.84
N SER A 56 -3.06 -8.53 0.18
CA SER A 56 -1.87 -7.70 -0.01
C SER A 56 -0.83 -8.46 -0.83
N LEU A 57 -0.32 -7.85 -1.90
CA LEU A 57 0.58 -8.49 -2.86
C LEU A 57 2.06 -8.22 -2.56
N ASP A 58 2.44 -8.07 -1.29
CA ASP A 58 3.83 -8.20 -0.87
C ASP A 58 4.30 -9.64 -1.14
N GLN A 59 5.58 -9.86 -1.49
CA GLN A 59 6.09 -11.19 -1.89
C GLN A 59 5.15 -11.90 -2.90
N PRO A 60 4.95 -11.30 -4.08
CA PRO A 60 3.73 -11.50 -4.87
C PRO A 60 3.60 -12.85 -5.57
N ASN A 61 4.69 -13.54 -5.90
CA ASN A 61 4.68 -14.60 -6.93
C ASN A 61 3.67 -15.72 -6.63
N ASP A 62 3.78 -16.31 -5.45
CA ASP A 62 2.89 -17.39 -5.04
C ASP A 62 1.47 -16.88 -4.77
N LYS A 63 1.34 -15.63 -4.31
CA LYS A 63 0.04 -14.99 -4.09
C LYS A 63 -0.69 -14.79 -5.42
N LEU A 64 0.00 -14.35 -6.48
CA LEU A 64 -0.58 -14.19 -7.82
C LEU A 64 -1.10 -15.51 -8.36
N ILE A 65 -0.32 -16.60 -8.28
CA ILE A 65 -0.77 -17.94 -8.69
C ILE A 65 -1.96 -18.39 -7.83
N THR A 66 -1.89 -18.18 -6.51
CA THR A 66 -2.99 -18.50 -5.59
C THR A 66 -4.27 -17.75 -5.95
N LEU A 67 -4.18 -16.46 -6.29
CA LEU A 67 -5.32 -15.64 -6.71
C LEU A 67 -5.97 -16.17 -7.98
N LEU A 68 -5.19 -16.63 -8.96
CA LEU A 68 -5.73 -17.21 -10.19
C LEU A 68 -6.51 -18.50 -9.92
N PHE A 69 -5.95 -19.39 -9.09
CA PHE A 69 -6.63 -20.64 -8.71
C PHE A 69 -7.86 -20.37 -7.84
N ALA A 70 -7.79 -19.40 -6.94
CA ALA A 70 -8.93 -18.96 -6.16
C ALA A 70 -10.03 -18.37 -7.06
N ALA A 71 -9.68 -17.49 -8.00
CA ALA A 71 -10.63 -16.93 -8.94
C ALA A 71 -11.34 -18.02 -9.77
N GLU A 72 -10.58 -18.99 -10.32
CA GLU A 72 -11.14 -20.16 -11.01
C GLU A 72 -12.15 -20.91 -10.12
N ALA A 73 -11.73 -21.30 -8.91
CA ALA A 73 -12.55 -22.09 -8.01
C ALA A 73 -13.83 -21.34 -7.58
N LEU A 74 -13.73 -20.02 -7.36
CA LEU A 74 -14.87 -19.16 -7.01
C LEU A 74 -15.86 -19.02 -8.18
N ARG A 75 -15.35 -18.83 -9.42
CA ARG A 75 -16.20 -18.79 -10.62
C ARG A 75 -16.95 -20.09 -10.81
N ARG A 76 -16.24 -21.22 -10.74
CA ARG A 76 -16.84 -22.56 -10.83
C ARG A 76 -17.82 -22.83 -9.68
N GLY A 77 -17.57 -22.24 -8.51
CA GLY A 77 -18.47 -22.23 -7.36
C GLY A 77 -19.70 -21.31 -7.48
N GLY A 78 -19.81 -20.52 -8.56
CA GLY A 78 -20.98 -19.70 -8.86
C GLY A 78 -20.81 -18.18 -8.65
N ALA A 79 -19.60 -17.70 -8.36
CA ALA A 79 -19.35 -16.25 -8.30
C ALA A 79 -19.51 -15.59 -9.68
N ARG A 80 -20.45 -14.64 -9.78
CA ARG A 80 -20.72 -13.85 -11.00
C ARG A 80 -19.92 -12.57 -11.04
N ARG A 81 -19.54 -12.05 -9.87
CA ARG A 81 -18.66 -10.89 -9.74
C ARG A 81 -17.50 -11.19 -8.79
N LEU A 82 -16.27 -10.96 -9.24
CA LEU A 82 -15.05 -11.06 -8.45
C LEU A 82 -14.38 -9.69 -8.32
N VAL A 83 -14.23 -9.23 -7.08
CA VAL A 83 -13.56 -7.98 -6.75
C VAL A 83 -12.27 -8.30 -6.02
N LEU A 84 -11.12 -7.95 -6.59
CA LEU A 84 -9.85 -8.03 -5.90
C LEU A 84 -9.65 -6.76 -5.07
N VAL A 85 -9.50 -6.93 -3.77
CA VAL A 85 -8.99 -5.89 -2.87
C VAL A 85 -7.53 -6.19 -2.59
N ALA A 86 -6.64 -5.43 -3.23
CA ALA A 86 -5.20 -5.55 -3.07
C ALA A 86 -4.65 -4.24 -2.49
N PRO A 87 -4.66 -4.07 -1.15
CA PRO A 87 -4.23 -2.82 -0.52
C PRO A 87 -2.82 -2.39 -0.92
N TYR A 88 -1.94 -3.35 -1.22
CA TYR A 88 -0.69 -3.12 -1.95
C TYR A 88 -0.73 -3.92 -3.25
N LEU A 89 -0.58 -3.23 -4.39
CA LEU A 89 -0.54 -3.80 -5.72
C LEU A 89 0.92 -3.98 -6.20
N CYS A 90 1.31 -5.24 -6.42
CA CYS A 90 2.67 -5.60 -6.77
C CYS A 90 3.07 -5.22 -8.21
N TYR A 91 4.37 -5.23 -8.49
CA TYR A 91 4.94 -5.03 -9.84
C TYR A 91 4.62 -3.69 -10.52
N MET A 92 4.09 -2.73 -9.77
CA MET A 92 3.77 -1.40 -10.30
C MET A 92 5.03 -0.55 -10.56
N ARG A 93 6.19 -0.92 -10.00
CA ARG A 93 7.45 -0.17 -10.09
C ARG A 93 8.22 -0.34 -11.42
N GLN A 94 7.94 -1.39 -12.18
CA GLN A 94 8.55 -1.62 -13.50
C GLN A 94 7.51 -1.27 -14.58
N ASP A 95 7.26 0.03 -14.67
CA ASP A 95 6.31 0.67 -15.58
C ASP A 95 6.91 1.01 -16.95
N THR A 96 8.22 0.84 -17.12
CA THR A 96 8.95 1.03 -18.37
C THR A 96 10.14 0.08 -18.48
N ALA A 97 10.58 -0.16 -19.72
CA ALA A 97 11.82 -0.88 -20.02
C ALA A 97 12.91 0.15 -20.32
N PHE A 98 13.88 0.29 -19.43
CA PHE A 98 14.99 1.23 -19.60
C PHE A 98 16.10 0.64 -20.46
N SER A 99 16.22 -0.69 -20.46
CA SER A 99 17.20 -1.44 -21.27
C SER A 99 16.51 -2.38 -22.26
N PRO A 100 17.11 -2.61 -23.44
CA PRO A 100 16.62 -3.62 -24.38
C PRO A 100 16.45 -5.00 -23.73
N GLY A 101 15.29 -5.63 -23.91
CA GLY A 101 14.98 -6.95 -23.39
C GLY A 101 14.36 -6.97 -21.98
N GLU A 102 14.28 -5.83 -21.29
CA GLU A 102 13.54 -5.74 -20.03
C GLU A 102 12.02 -5.90 -20.25
N ALA A 103 11.37 -6.60 -19.34
CA ALA A 103 9.92 -6.68 -19.32
C ALA A 103 9.30 -5.37 -18.77
N ILE A 104 8.05 -5.11 -19.13
CA ILE A 104 7.20 -4.12 -18.45
C ILE A 104 6.23 -4.92 -17.57
N SER A 105 6.69 -5.33 -16.38
CA SER A 105 5.90 -6.25 -15.54
C SER A 105 4.58 -5.64 -15.07
N GLN A 106 4.49 -4.31 -14.95
CA GLN A 106 3.23 -3.63 -14.65
C GLN A 106 2.12 -4.00 -15.66
N THR A 107 2.42 -3.99 -16.97
CA THR A 107 1.47 -4.35 -18.04
C THR A 107 1.11 -5.83 -18.01
N VAL A 108 2.09 -6.70 -17.73
CA VAL A 108 1.87 -8.16 -17.67
C VAL A 108 0.94 -8.51 -16.51
N ILE A 109 1.25 -8.01 -15.32
CA ILE A 109 0.45 -8.26 -14.12
C ILE A 109 -0.92 -7.61 -14.22
N GLY A 110 -1.01 -6.41 -14.78
CA GLY A 110 -2.29 -5.76 -15.01
C GLY A 110 -3.22 -6.60 -15.90
N ARG A 111 -2.73 -7.10 -17.04
CA ARG A 111 -3.51 -8.01 -17.91
C ARG A 111 -3.87 -9.33 -17.22
N LEU A 112 -2.95 -9.88 -16.42
CA LEU A 112 -3.19 -11.11 -15.66
C LEU A 112 -4.36 -10.94 -14.68
N LEU A 113 -4.36 -9.84 -13.92
CA LEU A 113 -5.43 -9.54 -12.95
C LEU A 113 -6.75 -9.20 -13.66
N ALA A 114 -6.70 -8.43 -14.75
CA ALA A 114 -7.89 -8.12 -15.56
C ALA A 114 -8.53 -9.35 -16.19
N GLY A 115 -7.76 -10.42 -16.46
CA GLY A 115 -8.30 -11.69 -16.94
C GLY A 115 -8.99 -12.54 -15.87
N ALA A 116 -8.76 -12.26 -14.58
CA ALA A 116 -9.27 -13.07 -13.47
C ALA A 116 -10.37 -12.38 -12.65
N PHE A 117 -10.38 -11.05 -12.60
CA PHE A 117 -11.27 -10.25 -11.74
C PHE A 117 -12.09 -9.25 -12.56
N ASP A 118 -13.26 -8.83 -12.07
CA ASP A 118 -14.08 -7.80 -12.71
C ASP A 118 -13.79 -6.39 -12.17
N ARG A 119 -13.17 -6.32 -10.99
CA ARG A 119 -12.79 -5.07 -10.35
C ARG A 119 -11.53 -5.23 -9.51
N VAL A 120 -10.67 -4.23 -9.51
CA VAL A 120 -9.52 -4.12 -8.58
C VAL A 120 -9.62 -2.84 -7.77
N VAL A 121 -9.48 -2.96 -6.44
CA VAL A 121 -9.35 -1.85 -5.51
C VAL A 121 -7.99 -1.94 -4.82
N THR A 122 -7.20 -0.88 -4.91
CA THR A 122 -5.86 -0.78 -4.31
C THR A 122 -5.68 0.55 -3.59
N VAL A 123 -4.60 0.71 -2.83
CA VAL A 123 -4.23 1.95 -2.16
C VAL A 123 -2.84 2.37 -2.62
N ASP A 124 -2.66 3.67 -2.89
CA ASP A 124 -1.42 4.33 -3.32
C ASP A 124 -0.56 3.49 -4.29
N ALA A 125 -1.19 2.94 -5.34
CA ALA A 125 -0.44 2.20 -6.35
C ALA A 125 0.64 3.08 -6.99
N HIS A 126 1.83 2.50 -7.18
CA HIS A 126 2.98 3.21 -7.72
C HIS A 126 2.84 3.43 -9.23
N LEU A 127 2.25 4.56 -9.63
CA LEU A 127 1.87 4.87 -11.02
C LEU A 127 2.72 6.00 -11.63
N HIS A 128 4.03 6.04 -11.36
CA HIS A 128 4.90 7.17 -11.70
C HIS A 128 4.87 7.59 -13.18
N ARG A 129 4.93 6.65 -14.13
CA ARG A 129 4.84 6.91 -15.58
C ARG A 129 3.53 6.46 -16.22
N THR A 130 2.58 6.03 -15.39
CA THR A 130 1.33 5.40 -15.83
C THR A 130 0.16 6.29 -15.44
N PRO A 131 -0.63 6.81 -16.39
CA PRO A 131 -1.57 7.89 -16.12
C PRO A 131 -2.71 7.48 -15.18
N SER A 132 -3.11 6.21 -15.22
CA SER A 132 -4.16 5.68 -14.35
C SER A 132 -4.06 4.17 -14.22
N LEU A 133 -4.72 3.63 -13.20
CA LEU A 133 -4.84 2.20 -12.99
C LEU A 133 -5.61 1.51 -14.13
N ASP A 134 -6.60 2.18 -14.73
CA ASP A 134 -7.37 1.68 -15.88
C ASP A 134 -6.49 1.43 -17.13
N ALA A 135 -5.40 2.17 -17.28
CA ALA A 135 -4.47 2.00 -18.40
C ALA A 135 -3.76 0.63 -18.39
N ILE A 136 -3.68 -0.01 -17.21
CA ILE A 136 -3.01 -1.31 -17.03
C ILE A 136 -3.98 -2.44 -16.69
N LEU A 137 -5.24 -2.14 -16.35
CA LEU A 137 -6.30 -3.11 -16.07
C LEU A 137 -7.42 -3.04 -17.13
N PRO A 138 -7.16 -3.50 -18.37
CA PRO A 138 -8.10 -3.31 -19.48
C PRO A 138 -9.38 -4.12 -19.29
N GLY A 139 -10.52 -3.46 -19.50
CA GLY A 139 -11.84 -4.12 -19.57
C GLY A 139 -12.50 -4.40 -18.22
N ILE A 140 -11.93 -3.91 -17.12
CA ILE A 140 -12.45 -4.12 -15.77
C ILE A 140 -12.55 -2.79 -15.00
N GLU A 141 -13.33 -2.77 -13.93
CA GLU A 141 -13.40 -1.59 -13.06
C GLU A 141 -12.12 -1.48 -12.21
N SER A 142 -11.58 -0.28 -12.01
CA SER A 142 -10.43 -0.09 -11.13
C SER A 142 -10.54 1.13 -10.24
N LEU A 143 -9.96 1.05 -9.04
CA LEU A 143 -9.93 2.15 -8.09
C LEU A 143 -8.62 2.15 -7.32
N ASN A 144 -7.84 3.22 -7.50
CA ASN A 144 -6.67 3.52 -6.69
C ASN A 144 -7.05 4.56 -5.62
N LEU A 145 -7.13 4.13 -4.36
CA LEU A 145 -7.42 4.98 -3.21
C LEU A 145 -6.13 5.64 -2.71
N SER A 146 -6.25 6.75 -1.99
CA SER A 146 -5.12 7.28 -1.22
C SER A 146 -5.24 6.92 0.26
N ALA A 147 -4.13 6.56 0.91
CA ALA A 147 -4.10 6.32 2.35
C ALA A 147 -4.10 7.61 3.19
N VAL A 148 -3.81 8.76 2.57
CA VAL A 148 -3.66 10.04 3.26
C VAL A 148 -4.84 10.40 4.18
N PRO A 149 -6.12 10.20 3.80
CA PRO A 149 -7.24 10.45 4.71
C PRO A 149 -7.17 9.62 6.00
N ALA A 150 -6.87 8.33 5.91
CA ALA A 150 -6.75 7.43 7.06
C ALA A 150 -5.53 7.79 7.92
N ILE A 151 -4.42 8.20 7.29
CA ILE A 151 -3.22 8.67 7.99
C ILE A 151 -3.53 9.97 8.75
N ALA A 152 -4.19 10.93 8.13
CA ALA A 152 -4.55 12.21 8.76
C ALA A 152 -5.50 12.01 9.94
N GLU A 153 -6.51 11.14 9.80
CA GLU A 153 -7.42 10.78 10.89
C GLU A 153 -6.67 10.15 12.07
N GLY A 154 -5.79 9.18 11.79
CA GLY A 154 -4.97 8.53 12.82
C GLY A 154 -4.03 9.49 13.55
N LEU A 155 -3.42 10.44 12.84
CA LEU A 155 -2.56 11.46 13.43
C LEU A 155 -3.34 12.47 14.28
N THR A 156 -4.51 12.89 13.79
CA THR A 156 -5.41 13.79 14.52
C THR A 156 -5.86 13.14 15.83
N ALA A 157 -6.28 11.87 15.77
CA ALA A 157 -6.67 11.10 16.95
C ALA A 157 -5.51 10.91 17.95
N ALA A 158 -4.27 10.82 17.45
CA ALA A 158 -3.06 10.70 18.28
C ALA A 158 -2.57 12.05 18.86
N GLY A 159 -3.14 13.18 18.45
CA GLY A 159 -2.74 14.51 18.93
C GLY A 159 -1.37 14.96 18.41
N TYR A 160 -1.19 15.00 17.08
CA TYR A 160 0.02 15.55 16.46
C TYR A 160 0.30 17.00 16.92
N ASP A 161 1.58 17.41 16.94
CA ASP A 161 1.97 18.79 17.25
C ASP A 161 1.60 19.71 16.05
N PRO A 162 0.80 20.78 16.23
CA PRO A 162 0.45 21.71 15.15
C PRO A 162 1.64 22.44 14.53
N ARG A 163 2.80 22.45 15.20
CA ARG A 163 4.06 23.00 14.64
C ARG A 163 4.77 22.01 13.72
N THR A 164 4.26 20.80 13.57
CA THR A 164 4.84 19.78 12.69
C THR A 164 4.98 20.31 11.27
N ILE A 165 5.96 19.81 10.53
CA ILE A 165 6.04 19.93 9.08
C ILE A 165 6.05 18.54 8.46
N VAL A 166 5.31 18.36 7.36
CA VAL A 166 5.34 17.12 6.58
C VAL A 166 6.46 17.22 5.55
N VAL A 167 7.35 16.24 5.52
CA VAL A 167 8.45 16.18 4.56
C VAL A 167 8.32 14.91 3.74
N GLY A 168 8.34 15.02 2.42
CA GLY A 168 8.50 13.90 1.52
C GLY A 168 9.98 13.65 1.18
N PRO A 169 10.44 12.40 1.05
CA PRO A 169 11.86 12.09 0.83
C PRO A 169 12.41 12.45 -0.55
N ASP A 170 11.53 12.63 -1.54
CA ASP A 170 11.87 13.11 -2.89
C ASP A 170 10.65 13.76 -3.59
N ALA A 171 10.86 14.27 -4.80
CA ALA A 171 9.82 14.93 -5.57
C ALA A 171 8.63 14.03 -5.95
N GLU A 172 8.80 12.69 -5.99
CA GLU A 172 7.71 11.78 -6.31
C GLU A 172 6.68 11.74 -5.18
N SER A 173 7.12 12.00 -3.94
CA SER A 173 6.27 12.01 -2.75
C SER A 173 5.44 13.29 -2.54
N GLU A 174 5.66 14.33 -3.36
CA GLU A 174 5.03 15.65 -3.25
C GLU A 174 3.50 15.61 -3.20
N PRO A 175 2.77 14.83 -4.03
CA PRO A 175 1.31 14.78 -3.95
C PRO A 175 0.79 14.33 -2.58
N TRP A 176 1.46 13.35 -1.97
CA TRP A 176 1.09 12.80 -0.66
C TRP A 176 1.47 13.74 0.48
N ALA A 177 2.68 14.32 0.43
CA ALA A 177 3.14 15.29 1.43
C ALA A 177 2.21 16.53 1.48
N ARG A 178 1.83 17.04 0.30
CA ARG A 178 0.90 18.16 0.18
C ARG A 178 -0.50 17.85 0.69
N ASP A 179 -1.09 16.72 0.31
CA ASP A 179 -2.44 16.34 0.79
C ASP A 179 -2.44 16.14 2.31
N LEU A 180 -1.41 15.48 2.85
CA LEU A 180 -1.30 15.29 4.30
C LEU A 180 -1.14 16.61 5.04
N GLY A 181 -0.24 17.49 4.58
CA GLY A 181 -0.06 18.82 5.14
C GLY A 181 -1.37 19.63 5.12
N SER A 182 -2.09 19.61 4.00
CA SER A 182 -3.37 20.31 3.86
C SER A 182 -4.44 19.80 4.84
N ARG A 183 -4.55 18.48 5.05
CA ARG A 183 -5.54 17.89 5.98
C ARG A 183 -5.21 18.16 7.44
N LEU A 184 -3.93 18.20 7.78
CA LEU A 184 -3.45 18.53 9.12
C LEU A 184 -3.34 20.04 9.36
N GLY A 185 -3.52 20.88 8.34
CA GLY A 185 -3.32 22.32 8.46
C GLY A 185 -1.88 22.70 8.81
N VAL A 186 -0.89 21.95 8.30
CA VAL A 186 0.54 22.18 8.53
C VAL A 186 1.28 22.35 7.21
N ASP A 187 2.47 22.95 7.29
CA ASP A 187 3.36 23.09 6.13
C ASP A 187 3.79 21.72 5.59
N HIS A 188 4.13 21.68 4.30
CA HIS A 188 4.77 20.54 3.67
C HIS A 188 5.96 20.98 2.80
N MET A 189 6.88 20.06 2.57
CA MET A 189 7.92 20.19 1.55
C MET A 189 8.40 18.81 1.09
N VAL A 190 9.18 18.78 0.02
CA VAL A 190 9.90 17.58 -0.42
C VAL A 190 11.39 17.83 -0.46
N ALA A 191 12.16 16.83 -0.08
CA ALA A 191 13.60 16.85 -0.27
C ALA A 191 13.96 16.64 -1.74
N SER A 192 15.17 17.05 -2.12
CA SER A 192 15.76 16.70 -3.41
C SER A 192 16.85 15.65 -3.20
N LYS A 193 16.78 14.60 -4.00
CA LYS A 193 17.70 13.46 -3.95
C LYS A 193 18.67 13.56 -5.12
N THR A 194 19.95 13.80 -4.83
CA THR A 194 21.02 13.73 -5.83
C THR A 194 21.88 12.50 -5.56
N ARG A 195 21.91 11.55 -6.50
CA ARG A 195 22.79 10.38 -6.40
C ARG A 195 24.21 10.78 -6.80
N GLN A 196 25.18 10.56 -5.91
CA GLN A 196 26.60 10.76 -6.19
C GLN A 196 27.25 9.38 -6.36
N GLY A 197 27.27 8.88 -7.61
CA GLY A 197 27.71 7.52 -7.91
C GLY A 197 26.80 6.43 -7.33
N ASP A 198 27.33 5.22 -7.15
CA ASP A 198 26.56 4.03 -6.77
C ASP A 198 26.24 3.92 -5.26
N ARG A 199 26.90 4.72 -4.41
CA ARG A 199 26.92 4.48 -2.95
C ARG A 199 26.53 5.66 -2.07
N SER A 200 26.48 6.90 -2.58
CA SER A 200 26.07 8.04 -1.76
C SER A 200 24.85 8.76 -2.33
N VAL A 201 23.95 9.09 -1.41
CA VAL A 201 22.76 9.88 -1.65
C VAL A 201 22.93 11.19 -0.90
N ALA A 202 23.02 12.30 -1.64
CA ALA A 202 22.93 13.62 -1.05
C ALA A 202 21.46 14.03 -0.98
N ILE A 203 21.02 14.45 0.21
CA ILE A 203 19.69 14.98 0.47
C ILE A 203 19.81 16.49 0.62
N THR A 204 19.08 17.22 -0.20
CA THR A 204 18.97 18.68 -0.14
C THR A 204 17.57 19.05 0.33
N LEU A 205 17.48 19.88 1.36
CA LEU A 205 16.21 20.40 1.89
C LEU A 205 16.01 21.83 1.36
N PRO A 206 14.89 22.15 0.68
CA PRO A 206 14.70 23.45 0.04
C PRO A 206 14.77 24.65 1.00
N ASP A 207 14.26 24.47 2.23
CA ASP A 207 14.29 25.50 3.27
C ASP A 207 14.59 24.85 4.64
N ALA A 208 15.86 24.90 5.04
CA ALA A 208 16.31 24.42 6.35
C ALA A 208 15.75 25.26 7.52
N GLY A 209 15.50 26.55 7.29
CA GLY A 209 14.97 27.46 8.32
C GLY A 209 13.54 27.10 8.70
N ALA A 210 12.74 26.65 7.73
CA ALA A 210 11.38 26.18 7.96
C ALA A 210 11.28 24.88 8.79
N ILE A 211 12.38 24.14 8.98
CA ILE A 211 12.44 22.87 9.73
C ILE A 211 12.97 23.07 11.16
N SER A 212 13.91 23.99 11.35
CA SER A 212 14.59 24.19 12.63
C SER A 212 13.60 24.45 13.77
N GLY A 213 13.73 23.70 14.86
CA GLY A 213 12.87 23.82 16.05
C GLY A 213 11.50 23.14 15.94
N ARG A 214 11.21 22.44 14.83
CA ARG A 214 9.90 21.80 14.59
C ARG A 214 9.98 20.27 14.57
N PRO A 215 8.92 19.56 14.99
CA PRO A 215 8.77 18.14 14.70
C PRO A 215 8.57 17.93 13.19
N VAL A 216 9.05 16.79 12.68
CA VAL A 216 8.90 16.41 11.28
C VAL A 216 8.20 15.08 11.16
N ILE A 217 7.21 15.00 10.28
CA ILE A 217 6.67 13.75 9.76
C ILE A 217 7.29 13.53 8.38
N LEU A 218 8.17 12.53 8.27
CA LEU A 218 8.72 12.06 7.01
C LEU A 218 7.76 11.02 6.41
N PHE A 219 7.16 11.32 5.27
CA PHE A 219 6.09 10.50 4.68
C PHE A 219 6.42 10.06 3.24
N ASP A 220 6.21 8.77 2.95
CA ASP A 220 6.44 8.16 1.64
C ASP A 220 5.39 7.07 1.34
N ASP A 221 5.19 6.72 0.07
CA ASP A 221 4.28 5.62 -0.31
C ASP A 221 4.88 4.26 0.03
N ILE A 222 6.15 4.03 -0.32
CA ILE A 222 6.82 2.74 -0.21
C ILE A 222 8.18 2.90 0.45
N VAL A 223 8.39 2.16 1.54
CA VAL A 223 9.73 1.99 2.11
C VAL A 223 10.14 0.54 1.98
N SER A 224 11.25 0.29 1.26
CA SER A 224 11.79 -1.06 1.00
C SER A 224 13.18 -1.28 1.60
N SER A 225 14.22 -0.56 1.16
CA SER A 225 15.56 -0.68 1.75
C SER A 225 15.79 0.22 2.95
N GLY A 226 14.98 1.26 3.13
CA GLY A 226 15.12 2.25 4.21
C GLY A 226 16.23 3.29 4.00
N GLY A 227 17.13 3.11 3.02
CA GLY A 227 18.29 3.98 2.84
C GLY A 227 17.95 5.46 2.60
N THR A 228 16.95 5.75 1.77
CA THR A 228 16.48 7.14 1.55
C THR A 228 15.94 7.75 2.85
N ILE A 229 15.12 6.99 3.58
CA ILE A 229 14.51 7.44 4.84
C ILE A 229 15.57 7.74 5.91
N ILE A 230 16.59 6.89 6.03
CA ILE A 230 17.74 7.12 6.94
C ILE A 230 18.50 8.38 6.56
N ALA A 231 18.78 8.59 5.27
CA ALA A 231 19.50 9.77 4.80
C ALA A 231 18.69 11.06 5.05
N CYS A 232 17.38 11.03 4.76
CA CYS A 232 16.48 12.15 5.02
C CYS A 232 16.37 12.46 6.51
N ALA A 233 16.18 11.46 7.37
CA ALA A 233 16.10 11.65 8.82
C ALA A 233 17.37 12.32 9.37
N LYS A 234 18.55 11.85 8.95
CA LYS A 234 19.83 12.47 9.34
C LYS A 234 19.94 13.93 8.88
N ALA A 235 19.54 14.23 7.64
CA ALA A 235 19.56 15.59 7.11
C ALA A 235 18.59 16.52 7.87
N LEU A 236 17.37 16.04 8.17
CA LEU A 236 16.36 16.77 8.94
C LEU A 236 16.85 17.10 10.36
N LEU A 237 17.46 16.13 11.04
CA LEU A 237 18.04 16.36 12.37
C LEU A 237 19.22 17.32 12.33
N ALA A 238 20.07 17.23 11.29
CA ALA A 238 21.23 18.12 11.12
C ALA A 238 20.83 19.59 10.93
N VAL A 239 19.65 19.87 10.38
CA VAL A 239 19.12 21.25 10.24
C VAL A 239 18.24 21.69 11.41
N GLY A 240 18.16 20.89 12.48
CA GLY A 240 17.52 21.28 13.73
C GLY A 240 16.08 20.81 13.93
N ALA A 241 15.61 19.80 13.20
CA ALA A 241 14.35 19.13 13.53
C ALA A 241 14.39 18.61 14.98
N THR A 242 13.33 18.86 15.76
CA THR A 242 13.29 18.45 17.18
C THR A 242 12.95 16.97 17.35
N ARG A 243 12.27 16.39 16.36
CA ARG A 243 11.85 14.99 16.30
C ARG A 243 11.59 14.61 14.85
N VAL A 244 11.95 13.39 14.45
CA VAL A 244 11.57 12.84 13.14
C VAL A 244 10.74 11.57 13.34
N GLU A 245 9.51 11.60 12.88
CA GLU A 245 8.63 10.43 12.78
C GLU A 245 8.52 10.00 11.32
N VAL A 246 8.49 8.69 11.06
CA VAL A 246 8.27 8.15 9.72
C VAL A 246 6.86 7.58 9.64
N ILE A 247 6.17 7.95 8.57
CA ILE A 247 4.90 7.33 8.15
C ILE A 247 5.09 6.78 6.75
N VAL A 248 4.56 5.58 6.49
CA VAL A 248 4.62 4.97 5.17
C VAL A 248 3.31 4.27 4.83
N THR A 249 2.85 4.37 3.58
CA THR A 249 1.69 3.58 3.16
C THR A 249 2.05 2.09 3.16
N HIS A 250 3.06 1.68 2.40
CA HIS A 250 3.49 0.29 2.20
C HIS A 250 4.85 0.01 2.84
N ALA A 251 4.86 -0.64 4.01
CA ALA A 251 6.08 -1.09 4.68
C ALA A 251 6.57 -2.43 4.09
N LEU A 252 7.45 -2.36 3.09
CA LEU A 252 8.10 -3.53 2.47
C LEU A 252 9.47 -3.86 3.05
N PHE A 253 9.96 -3.01 3.97
CA PHE A 253 11.26 -3.18 4.60
C PHE A 253 11.24 -4.31 5.63
N LEU A 254 12.41 -4.92 5.85
CA LEU A 254 12.56 -5.97 6.85
C LEU A 254 12.55 -5.37 8.27
N ARG A 255 11.96 -6.09 9.22
CA ARG A 255 11.95 -5.70 10.65
C ARG A 255 13.34 -5.33 11.19
N ALA A 256 14.40 -5.97 10.68
CA ALA A 256 15.78 -5.71 11.07
C ALA A 256 16.22 -4.24 10.85
N ILE A 257 15.64 -3.55 9.86
CA ILE A 257 15.98 -2.15 9.51
C ILE A 257 15.50 -1.16 10.60
N LEU A 258 14.58 -1.56 11.48
CA LEU A 258 14.11 -0.69 12.57
C LEU A 258 15.23 -0.26 13.52
N GLY A 259 16.27 -1.09 13.69
CA GLY A 259 17.45 -0.73 14.47
C GLY A 259 18.24 0.41 13.82
N ASP A 260 18.42 0.36 12.50
CA ASP A 260 19.10 1.40 11.73
C ASP A 260 18.29 2.70 11.72
N PHE A 261 16.95 2.60 11.69
CA PHE A 261 16.07 3.77 11.82
C PHE A 261 16.24 4.45 13.18
N ALA A 262 16.25 3.69 14.26
CA ALA A 262 16.49 4.24 15.60
C ALA A 262 17.90 4.89 15.70
N GLN A 263 18.93 4.25 15.16
CA GLN A 263 20.29 4.81 15.12
C GLN A 263 20.39 6.08 14.26
N ALA A 264 19.52 6.22 13.26
CA ALA A 264 19.40 7.44 12.46
C ALA A 264 18.63 8.58 13.17
N GLY A 265 18.16 8.36 14.40
CA GLY A 265 17.40 9.34 15.18
C GLY A 265 15.90 9.39 14.85
N ILE A 266 15.38 8.41 14.10
CA ILE A 266 13.94 8.30 13.86
C ILE A 266 13.26 7.87 15.16
N SER A 267 12.34 8.70 15.64
CA SER A 267 11.69 8.54 16.95
C SER A 267 10.56 7.51 16.92
N SER A 268 9.88 7.35 15.78
CA SER A 268 8.86 6.34 15.59
C SER A 268 8.64 6.05 14.10
N VAL A 269 8.18 4.84 13.80
CA VAL A 269 7.86 4.40 12.44
C VAL A 269 6.47 3.78 12.47
N ARG A 270 5.52 4.36 11.74
CA ARG A 270 4.15 3.87 11.59
C ARG A 270 3.87 3.55 10.14
N SER A 271 3.13 2.49 9.88
CA SER A 271 2.66 2.17 8.54
C SER A 271 1.16 1.91 8.52
N THR A 272 0.59 1.95 7.32
CA THR A 272 -0.78 1.49 7.13
C THR A 272 -0.86 -0.03 7.11
N SER A 273 -2.05 -0.60 7.32
CA SER A 273 -2.29 -2.04 7.17
C SER A 273 -2.37 -2.49 5.71
N SER A 274 -1.69 -1.81 4.78
CA SER A 274 -1.67 -2.20 3.36
C SER A 274 -0.80 -3.44 3.12
N VAL A 275 0.24 -3.61 3.94
CA VAL A 275 1.16 -4.76 3.96
C VAL A 275 1.27 -5.22 5.41
N PRO A 276 1.14 -6.52 5.71
CA PRO A 276 1.33 -7.06 7.06
C PRO A 276 2.74 -6.76 7.58
N HIS A 277 2.85 -5.88 8.57
CA HIS A 277 4.13 -5.44 9.08
C HIS A 277 4.05 -5.04 10.57
N PRO A 278 5.08 -5.28 11.39
CA PRO A 278 5.07 -4.90 12.82
C PRO A 278 4.89 -3.41 13.12
N THR A 279 5.00 -2.53 12.12
CA THR A 279 4.77 -1.09 12.27
C THR A 279 3.35 -0.66 11.91
N ASN A 280 2.47 -1.59 11.51
CA ASN A 280 1.09 -1.25 11.17
C ASN A 280 0.41 -0.60 12.38
N ALA A 281 0.01 0.66 12.22
CA ALA A 281 -0.69 1.44 13.25
C ALA A 281 -1.92 2.18 12.68
N ILE A 282 -2.07 2.17 11.34
CA ILE A 282 -3.09 2.93 10.63
C ILE A 282 -3.91 1.94 9.78
N PRO A 283 -5.03 1.44 10.30
CA PRO A 283 -5.80 0.41 9.61
C PRO A 283 -6.58 1.03 8.42
N LEU A 284 -6.68 0.29 7.31
CA LEU A 284 -7.33 0.75 6.07
C LEU A 284 -8.75 0.20 5.86
N ASP A 285 -9.27 -0.58 6.80
CA ASP A 285 -10.58 -1.23 6.73
C ASP A 285 -11.73 -0.23 6.59
N GLY A 286 -11.65 0.95 7.24
CA GLY A 286 -12.63 2.01 7.05
C GLY A 286 -12.65 2.56 5.63
N LEU A 287 -11.47 2.94 5.12
CA LEU A 287 -11.27 3.45 3.75
C LEU A 287 -11.75 2.45 2.70
N LEU A 288 -11.35 1.17 2.86
CA LEU A 288 -11.72 0.09 1.94
C LEU A 288 -13.22 -0.22 2.01
N ALA A 289 -13.84 -0.22 3.20
CA ALA A 289 -15.27 -0.44 3.35
C ALA A 289 -16.08 0.63 2.61
N SER A 290 -15.69 1.91 2.72
CA SER A 290 -16.34 2.99 1.98
C SER A 290 -16.23 2.80 0.45
N ALA A 291 -15.08 2.35 -0.05
CA ALA A 291 -14.86 2.09 -1.48
C ALA A 291 -15.67 0.90 -2.03
N LEU A 292 -16.05 -0.02 -1.15
CA LEU A 292 -16.78 -1.25 -1.46
C LEU A 292 -18.28 -1.13 -1.19
N ALA A 293 -18.77 -0.02 -0.63
CA ALA A 293 -20.19 0.18 -0.33
C ALA A 293 -21.09 -0.05 -1.56
N GLY A 294 -20.65 0.41 -2.74
CA GLY A 294 -21.38 0.19 -3.99
C GLY A 294 -21.50 -1.28 -4.43
N GLU A 295 -20.64 -2.18 -3.93
CA GLU A 295 -20.79 -3.62 -4.17
C GLU A 295 -21.98 -4.21 -3.39
N LEU A 296 -22.30 -3.63 -2.22
CA LEU A 296 -23.42 -4.05 -1.38
C LEU A 296 -24.78 -3.72 -2.00
N ASP A 297 -24.85 -2.61 -2.73
CA ASP A 297 -26.10 -2.07 -3.28
C ASP A 297 -26.42 -2.56 -4.71
N ARG A 298 -25.47 -3.24 -5.36
CA ARG A 298 -25.66 -3.78 -6.71
C ARG A 298 -26.78 -4.83 -6.72
N LYS A 299 -27.84 -4.57 -7.49
CA LYS A 299 -28.84 -5.58 -7.85
C LYS A 299 -28.26 -6.45 -8.97
N ASP A 300 -28.44 -7.76 -8.85
CA ASP A 300 -28.02 -8.77 -9.83
C ASP A 300 -28.60 -8.48 -11.22
#